data_AF-A0A8A4KCP3-F1
#
_entry.id   AF-A0A8A4KCP3-F1
#
_cell.length_a   1.000
_cell.length_b   1.000
_cell.length_c   1.000
_cell.angle_alpha   90.00
_cell.angle_beta   90.00
_cell.angle_gamma   90.00
#
_symmetry.space_group_name_H-M   'P 1'
#
loop_
_entity.id
_entity.type
_entity.pdbx_description
1 polymer ?
#
loop_
_entity_poly.entity_id
_entity_poly.type
_entity_poly.pdbx_seq_one_letter_code
_entity_poly.pdbx_strand_id
1 'polypeptide(L)'
;MASGISRILARSGILLTGVLLVLQLTACGDKEGEQRKAFIDFLQNTVMRSGEHLPSLSENQKQSFGPFTGDYAILYGFSQQANKAVDQGMRPVVDELSAIHVPQDYLSRHDSLAQANSALTVATQQLETAKMQADKSKSALKQNDDLKKVFDTAYDKVVTQPAGQLIPLLPKLQALSQDAVKTGEFLQAQGTRVSFNNGGVQFPTQEQATQYNDLMTSLSANVQALSQAKNAVQGNLQ
;
A
#
# COMPACT_ATOMS: atom_id res chain seq x y z
N MET A 1 57.81 9.36 -82.14
CA MET A 1 57.22 8.06 -81.75
C MET A 1 58.03 7.52 -80.59
N ALA A 2 57.42 7.35 -79.41
CA ALA A 2 57.79 6.44 -78.31
C ALA A 2 57.18 6.96 -76.99
N SER A 3 56.04 6.37 -76.65
CA SER A 3 55.47 6.12 -75.30
C SER A 3 56.55 5.80 -74.26
N GLY A 4 56.45 6.06 -72.96
CA GLY A 4 55.33 6.20 -72.04
C GLY A 4 55.72 5.46 -70.75
N ILE A 5 55.97 6.16 -69.63
CA ILE A 5 56.31 5.54 -68.33
C ILE A 5 55.62 6.33 -67.23
N SER A 6 54.46 5.84 -66.78
CA SER A 6 53.88 6.24 -65.50
C SER A 6 53.00 5.11 -65.01
N ARG A 7 52.95 4.94 -63.68
CA ARG A 7 52.24 3.93 -62.87
C ARG A 7 53.07 2.71 -62.46
N ILE A 8 54.00 2.99 -61.55
CA ILE A 8 54.33 2.07 -60.46
C ILE A 8 53.27 2.27 -59.40
N LEU A 9 52.42 1.26 -59.13
CA LEU A 9 51.91 0.90 -57.81
C LEU A 9 50.81 -0.16 -57.92
N ALA A 10 50.85 -1.08 -56.96
CA ALA A 10 49.84 -2.08 -56.62
C ALA A 10 49.70 -3.27 -57.57
N ARG A 11 50.56 -4.28 -57.37
CA ARG A 11 50.21 -5.71 -57.55
C ARG A 11 51.34 -6.58 -57.04
N SER A 12 51.27 -6.97 -55.76
CA SER A 12 51.75 -8.24 -55.20
C SER A 12 51.69 -8.17 -53.68
N GLY A 13 50.80 -8.97 -53.07
CA GLY A 13 50.62 -8.95 -51.61
C GLY A 13 49.57 -9.94 -51.12
N ILE A 14 49.87 -11.23 -51.27
CA ILE A 14 49.62 -12.26 -50.25
C ILE A 14 48.16 -12.74 -50.08
N LEU A 15 47.94 -13.92 -50.68
CA LEU A 15 47.04 -14.98 -50.22
C LEU A 15 47.24 -15.29 -48.72
N LEU A 16 46.14 -15.71 -48.06
CA LEU A 16 46.10 -16.47 -46.81
C LEU A 16 46.45 -15.74 -45.50
N THR A 17 45.47 -15.01 -44.96
CA THR A 17 45.27 -14.91 -43.49
C THR A 17 43.80 -14.71 -43.16
N GLY A 18 43.20 -15.71 -42.51
CA GLY A 18 42.14 -15.49 -41.52
C GLY A 18 40.70 -15.44 -42.00
N VAL A 19 40.17 -16.58 -42.44
CA VAL A 19 38.77 -16.92 -42.13
C VAL A 19 38.64 -16.97 -40.60
N LEU A 20 38.27 -15.86 -39.98
CA LEU A 20 37.98 -15.76 -38.54
C LEU A 20 37.00 -14.61 -38.24
N LEU A 21 35.97 -14.47 -39.08
CA LEU A 21 34.85 -13.54 -38.88
C LEU A 21 33.51 -14.28 -38.78
N VAL A 22 33.48 -15.44 -38.12
CA VAL A 22 32.24 -16.23 -37.90
C VAL A 22 32.06 -16.71 -36.45
N LEU A 23 32.62 -16.01 -35.47
CA LEU A 23 32.36 -16.27 -34.03
C LEU A 23 31.71 -15.07 -33.30
N GLN A 24 31.01 -14.19 -34.02
CA GLN A 24 30.12 -13.19 -33.41
C GLN A 24 28.64 -13.58 -33.57
N LEU A 25 28.36 -14.89 -33.65
CA LEU A 25 27.03 -15.44 -33.45
C LEU A 25 27.04 -16.14 -32.08
N THR A 26 26.05 -15.76 -31.26
CA THR A 26 25.70 -16.29 -29.92
C THR A 26 26.54 -15.82 -28.72
N ALA A 27 26.64 -14.51 -28.55
CA ALA A 27 26.48 -13.90 -27.22
C ALA A 27 25.37 -12.85 -27.28
N CYS A 28 24.23 -13.20 -27.88
CA CYS A 28 22.96 -12.61 -27.49
C CYS A 28 22.68 -13.20 -26.10
N GLY A 29 23.34 -12.64 -25.08
CA GLY A 29 23.11 -13.03 -23.70
C GLY A 29 21.62 -12.99 -23.46
N ASP A 30 21.08 -14.01 -22.80
CA ASP A 30 19.68 -14.07 -22.39
C ASP A 30 19.43 -12.96 -21.37
N LYS A 31 19.39 -11.73 -21.86
CA LYS A 31 19.27 -10.50 -21.10
C LYS A 31 17.96 -10.53 -20.34
N GLU A 32 16.93 -11.13 -20.93
CA GLU A 32 15.65 -11.36 -20.29
C GLU A 32 15.77 -12.38 -19.15
N GLY A 33 16.51 -13.49 -19.35
CA GLY A 33 16.83 -14.46 -18.29
C GLY A 33 17.60 -13.87 -17.12
N GLU A 34 18.63 -13.05 -17.39
CA GLU A 34 19.38 -12.33 -16.36
C GLU A 34 18.51 -11.31 -15.62
N GLN A 35 17.71 -10.53 -16.35
CA GLN A 35 16.75 -9.57 -15.78
C GLN A 35 15.71 -10.28 -14.91
N ARG A 36 15.17 -11.42 -15.37
CA ARG A 36 14.19 -12.23 -14.65
C ARG A 36 14.80 -12.80 -13.37
N LYS A 37 16.03 -13.32 -13.44
CA LYS A 37 16.75 -13.82 -12.28
C LYS A 37 16.98 -12.71 -11.25
N ALA A 38 17.48 -11.55 -11.68
CA ALA A 38 17.70 -10.41 -10.79
C ALA A 38 16.40 -9.94 -10.12
N PHE A 39 15.29 -9.93 -10.85
CA PHE A 39 13.98 -9.58 -10.31
C PHE A 39 13.47 -10.63 -9.31
N ILE A 40 13.56 -11.92 -9.63
CA ILE A 40 13.22 -13.01 -8.71
C ILE A 40 14.02 -12.91 -7.41
N ASP A 41 15.34 -12.71 -7.51
CA ASP A 41 16.22 -12.58 -6.36
C ASP A 41 15.81 -11.38 -5.50
N PHE A 42 15.44 -10.26 -6.11
CA PHE A 42 14.93 -9.09 -5.42
C PHE A 42 13.58 -9.34 -4.72
N LEU A 43 12.64 -10.01 -5.37
CA LEU A 43 11.36 -10.37 -4.76
C LEU A 43 11.58 -11.23 -3.51
N GLN A 44 12.41 -12.28 -3.61
CA GLN A 44 12.64 -13.22 -2.53
C GLN A 44 13.44 -12.63 -1.37
N ASN A 45 14.41 -11.75 -1.64
CA ASN A 45 15.32 -11.25 -0.61
C ASN A 45 14.90 -9.90 -0.02
N THR A 46 14.23 -9.06 -0.79
CA THR A 46 13.84 -7.72 -0.38
C THR A 46 12.35 -7.69 -0.10
N VAL A 47 11.50 -7.91 -1.12
CA VAL A 47 10.03 -7.75 -0.99
C VAL A 47 9.47 -8.69 0.09
N MET A 48 9.88 -9.95 0.08
CA MET A 48 9.42 -10.93 1.06
C MET A 48 9.89 -10.63 2.50
N ARG A 49 10.91 -9.78 2.69
CA ARG A 49 11.38 -9.34 4.01
C ARG A 49 10.82 -7.98 4.43
N SER A 50 10.54 -7.10 3.47
CA SER A 50 10.08 -5.72 3.70
C SER A 50 8.65 -5.60 4.24
N GLY A 51 7.84 -6.65 4.11
CA GLY A 51 6.45 -6.61 4.59
C GLY A 51 5.65 -5.50 3.90
N GLU A 52 5.03 -4.63 4.69
CA GLU A 52 4.17 -3.54 4.22
C GLU A 52 4.91 -2.36 3.58
N HIS A 53 6.18 -2.14 3.94
CA HIS A 53 6.97 -0.99 3.48
C HIS A 53 7.94 -1.39 2.38
N LEU A 54 7.42 -1.46 1.15
CA LEU A 54 8.24 -1.76 0.00
C LEU A 54 9.14 -0.58 -0.41
N PRO A 55 10.42 -0.82 -0.73
CA PRO A 55 11.33 0.23 -1.18
C PRO A 55 11.05 0.66 -2.62
N SER A 56 11.32 1.92 -2.97
CA SER A 56 11.34 2.33 -4.37
C SER A 56 12.53 1.70 -5.10
N LEU A 57 12.40 1.45 -6.41
CA LEU A 57 13.51 0.96 -7.21
C LEU A 57 14.49 2.09 -7.52
N SER A 58 15.77 1.85 -7.28
CA SER A 58 16.86 2.68 -7.81
C SER A 58 16.96 2.58 -9.33
N GLU A 59 17.61 3.55 -9.98
CA GLU A 59 17.83 3.53 -11.43
C GLU A 59 18.59 2.27 -11.88
N ASN A 60 19.59 1.85 -11.11
CA ASN A 60 20.33 0.61 -11.38
C ASN A 60 19.40 -0.62 -11.34
N GLN A 61 18.52 -0.72 -10.34
CA GLN A 61 17.55 -1.82 -10.27
C GLN A 61 16.56 -1.78 -11.43
N LYS A 62 16.07 -0.59 -11.81
CA LYS A 62 15.18 -0.45 -12.98
C LYS A 62 15.86 -0.95 -14.25
N GLN A 63 17.12 -0.60 -14.46
CA GLN A 63 17.91 -1.07 -15.60
C GLN A 63 18.15 -2.59 -15.54
N SER A 64 18.47 -3.12 -14.36
CA SER A 64 18.72 -4.55 -14.13
C SER A 64 17.47 -5.42 -14.22
N PHE A 65 16.27 -4.89 -13.96
CA PHE A 65 15.02 -5.65 -14.06
C PHE A 65 14.33 -5.49 -15.42
N GLY A 66 14.63 -4.42 -16.15
CA GLY A 66 14.06 -4.17 -17.47
C GLY A 66 12.53 -4.19 -17.47
N PRO A 67 11.87 -5.07 -18.24
CA PRO A 67 10.40 -5.11 -18.34
C PRO A 67 9.71 -5.44 -17.01
N PHE A 68 10.38 -6.18 -16.10
CA PHE A 68 9.80 -6.59 -14.82
C PHE A 68 9.63 -5.45 -13.80
N THR A 69 10.13 -4.25 -14.12
CA THR A 69 9.81 -3.03 -13.35
C THR A 69 8.32 -2.74 -13.31
N GLY A 70 7.58 -3.07 -14.38
CA GLY A 70 6.12 -2.96 -14.43
C GLY A 70 5.43 -3.91 -13.46
N ASP A 71 5.90 -5.15 -13.37
CA ASP A 71 5.38 -6.16 -12.44
C ASP A 71 5.56 -5.68 -10.99
N TYR A 72 6.75 -5.15 -10.67
CA TYR A 72 7.00 -4.59 -9.34
C TYR A 72 6.10 -3.40 -9.01
N ALA A 73 5.80 -2.54 -9.99
CA ALA A 73 4.96 -1.37 -9.79
C ALA A 73 3.55 -1.72 -9.30
N ILE A 74 3.05 -2.93 -9.60
CA ILE A 74 1.77 -3.45 -9.10
C ILE A 74 1.83 -3.61 -7.57
N LEU A 75 2.88 -4.30 -7.08
CA LEU A 75 3.09 -4.54 -5.65
C LEU A 75 3.35 -3.22 -4.91
N TYR A 76 4.26 -2.43 -5.44
CA TYR A 76 4.66 -1.15 -4.86
C TYR A 76 3.48 -0.16 -4.82
N GLY A 77 2.71 -0.05 -5.90
CA GLY A 77 1.56 0.84 -5.98
C GLY A 77 0.49 0.55 -4.92
N PHE A 78 0.16 -0.74 -4.74
CA PHE A 78 -0.76 -1.14 -3.66
C PHE A 78 -0.17 -0.87 -2.27
N SER A 79 1.08 -1.29 -2.01
CA SER A 79 1.76 -1.07 -0.72
C SER A 79 1.76 0.41 -0.32
N GLN A 80 2.03 1.32 -1.26
CA GLN A 80 1.98 2.76 -1.00
C GLN A 80 0.57 3.23 -0.61
N GLN A 81 -0.48 2.71 -1.26
CA GLN A 81 -1.85 3.09 -0.93
C GLN A 81 -2.31 2.49 0.41
N ALA A 82 -1.92 1.26 0.71
CA ALA A 82 -2.18 0.63 2.00
C ALA A 82 -1.50 1.40 3.15
N ASN A 83 -0.23 1.73 3.00
CA ASN A 83 0.51 2.54 3.98
C ASN A 83 -0.15 3.90 4.20
N LYS A 84 -0.55 4.60 3.12
CA LYS A 84 -1.32 5.86 3.24
C LYS A 84 -2.65 5.67 3.95
N ALA A 85 -3.38 4.60 3.67
CA ALA A 85 -4.65 4.34 4.34
C ALA A 85 -4.47 4.13 5.85
N VAL A 86 -3.39 3.44 6.26
CA VAL A 86 -3.04 3.25 7.66
C VAL A 86 -2.58 4.58 8.29
N ASP A 87 -1.62 5.27 7.70
CA ASP A 87 -0.98 6.46 8.29
C ASP A 87 -1.86 7.71 8.25
N GLN A 88 -2.58 7.94 7.14
CA GLN A 88 -3.35 9.16 6.91
C GLN A 88 -4.85 8.95 7.15
N GLY A 89 -5.33 7.71 7.08
CA GLY A 89 -6.73 7.37 7.32
C GLY A 89 -6.97 6.85 8.73
N MET A 90 -6.37 5.70 9.07
CA MET A 90 -6.67 4.99 10.32
C MET A 90 -6.04 5.66 11.54
N ARG A 91 -4.77 6.03 11.46
CA ARG A 91 -4.00 6.54 12.60
C ARG A 91 -4.64 7.77 13.26
N PRO A 92 -5.08 8.81 12.51
CA PRO A 92 -5.77 9.95 13.12
C PRO A 92 -7.06 9.54 13.87
N VAL A 93 -7.86 8.65 13.29
CA VAL A 93 -9.10 8.16 13.95
C VAL A 93 -8.77 7.36 15.21
N VAL A 94 -7.75 6.50 15.15
CA VAL A 94 -7.28 5.71 16.30
C VAL A 94 -6.77 6.63 17.41
N ASP A 95 -6.00 7.64 17.08
CA ASP A 95 -5.43 8.59 18.05
C ASP A 95 -6.54 9.41 18.73
N GLU A 96 -7.50 9.95 17.97
CA GLU A 96 -8.63 10.71 18.50
C GLU A 96 -9.56 9.84 19.36
N LEU A 97 -9.91 8.64 18.91
CA LEU A 97 -10.74 7.70 19.69
C LEU A 97 -10.03 7.22 20.96
N SER A 98 -8.71 7.05 20.92
CA SER A 98 -7.94 6.60 22.09
C SER A 98 -7.80 7.67 23.16
N ALA A 99 -7.95 8.95 22.79
CA ALA A 99 -7.91 10.08 23.71
C ALA A 99 -9.25 10.30 24.44
N ILE A 100 -10.30 9.55 24.10
CA ILE A 100 -11.60 9.61 24.77
C ILE A 100 -11.58 8.69 25.98
N HIS A 101 -11.59 9.28 27.17
CA HIS A 101 -11.58 8.56 28.46
C HIS A 101 -12.83 8.85 29.29
N VAL A 102 -13.40 10.04 29.16
CA VAL A 102 -14.61 10.48 29.87
C VAL A 102 -15.65 11.06 28.91
N PRO A 103 -16.93 11.15 29.29
CA PRO A 103 -17.99 11.69 28.43
C PRO A 103 -17.71 13.09 27.89
N GLN A 104 -16.96 13.92 28.63
CA GLN A 104 -16.56 15.26 28.19
C GLN A 104 -15.62 15.24 26.98
N ASP A 105 -14.85 14.17 26.79
CA ASP A 105 -13.90 14.08 25.68
C ASP A 105 -14.60 13.96 24.34
N TYR A 106 -15.82 13.38 24.28
CA TYR A 106 -16.61 13.36 23.05
C TYR A 106 -16.94 14.77 22.55
N LEU A 107 -17.05 15.76 23.45
CA LEU A 107 -17.28 17.16 23.07
C LEU A 107 -15.99 17.81 22.54
N SER A 108 -14.88 17.63 23.26
CA SER A 108 -13.60 18.27 22.89
C SER A 108 -12.97 17.66 21.64
N ARG A 109 -13.29 16.40 21.33
CA ARG A 109 -12.77 15.64 20.18
C ARG A 109 -13.74 15.58 19.00
N HIS A 110 -14.94 16.17 19.12
CA HIS A 110 -16.00 16.07 18.12
C HIS A 110 -15.51 16.46 16.71
N ASP A 111 -14.99 17.68 16.55
CA ASP A 111 -14.63 18.23 15.25
C ASP A 111 -13.41 17.52 14.64
N SER A 112 -12.39 17.24 15.46
CA SER A 112 -11.19 16.51 15.02
C SER A 112 -11.53 15.10 14.58
N LEU A 113 -12.40 14.40 15.32
CA LEU A 113 -12.83 13.06 14.99
C LEU A 113 -13.71 13.02 13.72
N ALA A 114 -14.61 14.00 13.54
CA ALA A 114 -15.41 14.13 12.32
C ALA A 114 -14.51 14.35 11.08
N GLN A 115 -13.48 15.18 11.20
CA GLN A 115 -12.49 15.39 10.16
C GLN A 115 -11.68 14.12 9.86
N ALA A 116 -11.20 13.44 10.90
CA ALA A 116 -10.45 12.19 10.77
C ALA A 116 -11.29 11.09 10.09
N ASN A 117 -12.57 10.97 10.46
CA ASN A 117 -13.50 10.02 9.87
C ASN A 117 -13.75 10.28 8.37
N SER A 118 -13.78 11.55 7.97
CA SER A 118 -13.89 11.94 6.56
C SER A 118 -12.65 11.50 5.76
N ALA A 119 -11.44 11.70 6.32
CA ALA A 119 -10.20 11.23 5.72
C ALA A 119 -10.15 9.69 5.63
N LEU A 120 -10.61 8.99 6.67
CA LEU A 120 -10.73 7.53 6.71
C LEU A 120 -11.66 6.99 5.60
N THR A 121 -12.75 7.69 5.31
CA THR A 121 -13.68 7.34 4.22
C THR A 121 -12.97 7.38 2.86
N VAL A 122 -12.22 8.46 2.59
CA VAL A 122 -11.44 8.60 1.37
C VAL A 122 -10.35 7.52 1.28
N ALA A 123 -9.62 7.29 2.37
CA ALA A 123 -8.60 6.25 2.44
C ALA A 123 -9.14 4.85 2.12
N THR A 124 -10.35 4.55 2.60
CA THR A 124 -11.03 3.26 2.36
C THR A 124 -11.33 3.07 0.87
N GLN A 125 -11.94 4.08 0.25
CA GLN A 125 -12.26 4.02 -1.18
C GLN A 125 -11.01 3.88 -2.05
N GLN A 126 -9.93 4.59 -1.69
CA GLN A 126 -8.67 4.51 -2.42
C GLN A 126 -8.01 3.14 -2.25
N LEU A 127 -8.05 2.53 -1.06
CA LEU A 127 -7.51 1.20 -0.83
C LEU A 127 -8.25 0.12 -1.64
N GLU A 128 -9.58 0.15 -1.65
CA GLU A 128 -10.40 -0.75 -2.46
C GLU A 128 -10.07 -0.62 -3.96
N THR A 129 -9.96 0.62 -4.44
CA THR A 129 -9.58 0.92 -5.82
C THR A 129 -8.19 0.37 -6.15
N ALA A 130 -7.22 0.57 -5.26
CA ALA A 130 -5.87 0.05 -5.43
C ALA A 130 -5.85 -1.49 -5.44
N LYS A 131 -6.66 -2.15 -4.60
CA LYS A 131 -6.79 -3.61 -4.60
C LYS A 131 -7.34 -4.11 -5.94
N MET A 132 -8.46 -3.55 -6.40
CA MET A 132 -9.06 -3.92 -7.69
C MET A 132 -8.09 -3.69 -8.85
N GLN A 133 -7.37 -2.57 -8.85
CA GLN A 133 -6.38 -2.27 -9.88
C GLN A 133 -5.21 -3.26 -9.84
N ALA A 134 -4.73 -3.60 -8.64
CA ALA A 134 -3.65 -4.58 -8.48
C ALA A 134 -4.09 -5.97 -8.95
N ASP A 135 -5.31 -6.41 -8.62
CA ASP A 135 -5.88 -7.69 -9.07
C ASP A 135 -5.99 -7.74 -10.60
N LYS A 136 -6.53 -6.68 -11.19
CA LYS A 136 -6.66 -6.54 -12.64
C LYS A 136 -5.30 -6.60 -13.32
N SER A 137 -4.32 -5.82 -12.84
CA SER A 137 -2.97 -5.81 -13.38
C SER A 137 -2.29 -7.17 -13.24
N LYS A 138 -2.39 -7.84 -12.08
CA LYS A 138 -1.85 -9.20 -11.87
C LYS A 138 -2.44 -10.19 -12.88
N SER A 139 -3.75 -10.17 -13.08
CA SER A 139 -4.43 -11.09 -14.01
C SER A 139 -4.02 -10.92 -15.48
N ALA A 140 -3.52 -9.74 -15.84
CA ALA A 140 -3.06 -9.42 -17.19
C ALA A 140 -1.58 -9.76 -17.43
N LEU A 141 -0.83 -10.12 -16.38
CA LEU A 141 0.60 -10.43 -16.50
C LEU A 141 0.82 -11.72 -17.30
N LYS A 142 1.83 -11.68 -18.17
CA LYS A 142 2.34 -12.84 -18.91
C LYS A 142 3.74 -13.15 -18.41
N GLN A 143 3.83 -14.11 -17.50
CA GLN A 143 5.08 -14.48 -16.82
C GLN A 143 5.44 -15.93 -17.09
N ASN A 144 6.73 -16.22 -17.11
CA ASN A 144 7.25 -17.58 -17.09
C ASN A 144 6.95 -18.23 -15.73
N ASP A 145 6.86 -19.57 -15.69
CA ASP A 145 6.45 -20.32 -14.50
C ASP A 145 7.34 -20.07 -13.28
N ASP A 146 8.64 -19.88 -13.49
CA ASP A 146 9.63 -19.59 -12.44
C ASP A 146 9.35 -18.25 -11.75
N LEU A 147 9.12 -17.20 -12.52
CA LEU A 147 8.76 -15.88 -12.01
C LEU A 147 7.36 -15.87 -11.41
N LYS A 148 6.39 -16.48 -12.11
CA LYS A 148 4.98 -16.47 -11.69
C LYS A 148 4.81 -16.96 -10.26
N LYS A 149 5.45 -18.08 -9.90
CA LYS A 149 5.36 -18.64 -8.55
C LYS A 149 5.86 -17.68 -7.47
N VAL A 150 6.99 -17.03 -7.72
CA VAL A 150 7.61 -16.09 -6.77
C VAL A 150 6.79 -14.81 -6.68
N PHE A 151 6.33 -14.29 -7.82
CA PHE A 151 5.48 -13.11 -7.88
C PHE A 151 4.13 -13.34 -7.20
N ASP A 152 3.48 -14.48 -7.42
CA ASP A 152 2.22 -14.83 -6.77
C ASP A 152 2.37 -14.84 -5.24
N THR A 153 3.48 -15.39 -4.74
CA THR A 153 3.77 -15.40 -3.29
C THR A 153 4.00 -13.98 -2.75
N ALA A 154 4.76 -13.16 -3.48
CA ALA A 154 4.98 -11.75 -3.11
C ALA A 154 3.67 -10.96 -3.14
N TYR A 155 2.82 -11.20 -4.14
CA TYR A 155 1.52 -10.58 -4.26
C TYR A 155 0.60 -10.96 -3.10
N ASP A 156 0.57 -12.23 -2.71
CA ASP A 156 -0.27 -12.65 -1.60
C ASP A 156 0.14 -11.98 -0.29
N LYS A 157 1.45 -11.86 -0.05
CA LYS A 157 1.99 -11.21 1.14
C LYS A 157 1.80 -9.68 1.16
N VAL A 158 1.98 -9.02 0.02
CA VAL A 158 1.97 -7.55 -0.06
C VAL A 158 0.57 -6.99 -0.32
N VAL A 159 -0.28 -7.75 -1.03
CA VAL A 159 -1.56 -7.27 -1.53
C VAL A 159 -2.72 -8.05 -0.93
N THR A 160 -2.77 -9.36 -1.13
CA THR A 160 -3.92 -10.18 -0.74
C THR A 160 -4.15 -10.15 0.77
N GLN A 161 -3.11 -10.42 1.57
CA GLN A 161 -3.21 -10.47 3.03
C GLN A 161 -3.54 -9.10 3.63
N PRO A 162 -2.79 -8.00 3.35
CA PRO A 162 -3.13 -6.69 3.92
C PRO A 162 -4.51 -6.19 3.49
N ALA A 163 -4.91 -6.38 2.23
CA ALA A 163 -6.25 -6.02 1.79
C ALA A 163 -7.33 -6.82 2.55
N GLY A 164 -7.13 -8.13 2.74
CA GLY A 164 -8.04 -8.98 3.48
C GLY A 164 -8.18 -8.60 4.96
N GLN A 165 -7.17 -7.96 5.55
CA GLN A 165 -7.23 -7.47 6.93
C GLN A 165 -7.83 -6.06 7.02
N LEU A 166 -7.38 -5.13 6.16
CA LEU A 166 -7.72 -3.71 6.24
C LEU A 166 -9.12 -3.41 5.71
N ILE A 167 -9.51 -3.96 4.54
CA ILE A 167 -10.80 -3.67 3.90
C ILE A 167 -11.99 -3.96 4.82
N PRO A 168 -12.09 -5.11 5.52
CA PRO A 168 -13.22 -5.36 6.42
C PRO A 168 -13.14 -4.59 7.75
N LEU A 169 -11.96 -4.12 8.14
CA LEU A 169 -11.75 -3.36 9.38
C LEU A 169 -12.13 -1.89 9.23
N LEU A 170 -11.82 -1.29 8.09
CA LEU A 170 -12.02 0.14 7.84
C LEU A 170 -13.48 0.60 8.05
N PRO A 171 -14.53 -0.08 7.52
CA PRO A 171 -15.92 0.30 7.78
C PRO A 171 -16.32 0.21 9.25
N LYS A 172 -15.75 -0.74 10.01
CA LYS A 172 -16.04 -0.86 11.45
C LYS A 172 -15.44 0.29 12.24
N LEU A 173 -14.22 0.70 11.87
CA LEU A 173 -13.57 1.88 12.46
C LEU A 173 -14.33 3.16 12.12
N GLN A 174 -14.85 3.29 10.88
CA GLN A 174 -15.72 4.39 10.49
C GLN A 174 -17.01 4.42 11.33
N ALA A 175 -17.69 3.28 11.49
CA ALA A 175 -18.90 3.19 12.30
C ALA A 175 -18.64 3.60 13.76
N LEU A 176 -17.56 3.11 14.36
CA LEU A 176 -17.13 3.50 15.70
C LEU A 176 -16.88 5.01 15.80
N SER A 177 -16.18 5.57 14.82
CA SER A 177 -15.90 7.02 14.78
C SER A 177 -17.17 7.85 14.63
N GLN A 178 -18.12 7.40 13.79
CA GLN A 178 -19.41 8.08 13.61
C GLN A 178 -20.25 8.04 14.87
N ASP A 179 -20.28 6.92 15.58
CA ASP A 179 -21.03 6.79 16.84
C ASP A 179 -20.43 7.69 17.94
N ALA A 180 -19.11 7.87 17.94
CA ALA A 180 -18.44 8.78 18.86
C ALA A 180 -18.74 10.26 18.52
N VAL A 181 -18.74 10.61 17.23
CA VAL A 181 -19.16 11.95 16.77
C VAL A 181 -20.61 12.23 17.18
N LYS A 182 -21.56 11.31 16.89
CA LYS A 182 -22.97 11.44 17.29
C LYS A 182 -23.14 11.59 18.80
N THR A 183 -22.30 10.91 19.59
CA THR A 183 -22.28 11.08 21.05
C THR A 183 -21.89 12.50 21.42
N GLY A 184 -20.84 13.06 20.80
CA GLY A 184 -20.44 14.45 20.95
C GLY A 184 -21.57 15.42 20.59
N GLU A 185 -22.21 15.23 19.42
CA GLU A 185 -23.35 16.04 18.98
C GLU A 185 -24.50 16.00 19.99
N PHE A 186 -24.85 14.82 20.47
CA PHE A 186 -25.93 14.64 21.44
C PHE A 186 -25.64 15.36 22.75
N LEU A 187 -24.42 15.22 23.28
CA LEU A 187 -23.99 15.91 24.50
C LEU A 187 -23.95 17.42 24.29
N GLN A 188 -23.51 17.88 23.12
CA GLN A 188 -23.45 19.30 22.77
C GLN A 188 -24.85 19.91 22.72
N ALA A 189 -25.83 19.19 22.16
CA ALA A 189 -27.22 19.61 22.09
C ALA A 189 -27.88 19.76 23.47
N GLN A 190 -27.38 19.07 24.50
CA GLN A 190 -27.86 19.25 25.87
C GLN A 190 -27.34 20.54 26.53
N GLY A 191 -26.21 21.07 26.06
CA GLY A 191 -25.61 22.30 26.57
C GLY A 191 -25.33 22.26 28.07
N THR A 192 -25.71 23.32 28.78
CA THR A 192 -25.49 23.43 30.24
C THR A 192 -26.46 22.62 31.10
N ARG A 193 -27.39 21.87 30.48
CA ARG A 193 -28.38 21.07 31.21
C ARG A 193 -27.82 19.74 31.70
N VAL A 194 -26.71 19.28 31.13
CA VAL A 194 -26.00 18.08 31.59
C VAL A 194 -24.89 18.46 32.56
N SER A 195 -24.73 17.65 33.60
CA SER A 195 -23.59 17.75 34.51
C SER A 195 -22.69 16.53 34.35
N PHE A 196 -21.40 16.76 34.47
CA PHE A 196 -20.37 15.73 34.33
C PHE A 196 -19.73 15.53 35.70
N ASN A 197 -20.03 14.41 36.34
CA ASN A 197 -19.62 14.11 37.72
C ASN A 197 -18.99 12.72 37.76
N ASN A 198 -17.82 12.60 38.41
CA ASN A 198 -17.11 11.32 38.60
C ASN A 198 -16.92 10.47 37.32
N GLY A 199 -16.66 11.12 36.17
CA GLY A 199 -16.48 10.42 34.90
C GLY A 199 -17.77 9.90 34.26
N GLY A 200 -18.94 10.20 34.83
CA GLY A 200 -20.25 9.97 34.25
C GLY A 200 -20.92 11.26 33.78
N VAL A 201 -22.04 11.11 33.08
CA VAL A 201 -22.93 12.21 32.67
C VAL A 201 -24.28 12.05 33.33
N GLN A 202 -24.84 13.14 33.84
CA GLN A 202 -26.16 13.18 34.46
C GLN A 202 -27.09 14.05 33.61
N PHE A 203 -28.19 13.44 33.18
CA PHE A 203 -29.20 14.07 32.32
C PHE A 203 -30.42 14.54 33.14
N PRO A 204 -31.05 15.66 32.72
CA PRO A 204 -32.31 16.13 33.31
C PRO A 204 -33.48 15.16 33.20
N THR A 205 -33.58 14.39 32.11
CA THR A 205 -34.71 13.48 31.86
C THR A 205 -34.26 12.05 31.60
N GLN A 206 -35.16 11.10 31.85
CA GLN A 206 -34.93 9.68 31.61
C GLN A 206 -34.77 9.38 30.12
N GLU A 207 -35.51 10.07 29.25
CA GLU A 207 -35.42 9.89 27.79
C GLU A 207 -34.02 10.22 27.27
N GLN A 208 -33.43 11.31 27.75
CA GLN A 208 -32.06 11.70 27.40
C GLN A 208 -31.03 10.68 27.88
N ALA A 209 -31.21 10.16 29.10
CA ALA A 209 -30.34 9.11 29.64
C ALA A 209 -30.46 7.81 28.82
N THR A 210 -31.67 7.41 28.42
CA THR A 210 -31.89 6.25 27.54
C THR A 210 -31.20 6.44 26.19
N GLN A 211 -31.38 7.60 25.55
CA GLN A 211 -30.75 7.88 24.26
C GLN A 211 -29.21 7.85 24.33
N TYR A 212 -28.63 8.39 25.41
CA TYR A 212 -27.19 8.28 25.65
C TYR A 212 -26.73 6.83 25.83
N ASN A 213 -27.48 6.03 26.60
CA ASN A 213 -27.16 4.63 26.84
C ASN A 213 -27.23 3.81 25.53
N ASP A 214 -28.16 4.12 24.63
CA ASP A 214 -28.24 3.50 23.31
C ASP A 214 -27.00 3.81 22.46
N LEU A 215 -26.53 5.07 22.48
CA LEU A 215 -25.28 5.47 21.82
C LEU A 215 -24.07 4.75 22.40
N MET A 216 -23.98 4.65 23.73
CA MET A 216 -22.90 3.92 24.41
C MET A 216 -22.92 2.42 24.06
N THR A 217 -24.12 1.85 23.92
CA THR A 217 -24.28 0.45 23.51
C THR A 217 -23.74 0.24 22.09
N SER A 218 -24.07 1.11 21.15
CA SER A 218 -23.55 1.06 19.77
C SER A 218 -22.03 1.20 19.71
N LEU A 219 -21.46 2.14 20.48
CA LEU A 219 -20.01 2.31 20.62
C LEU A 219 -19.34 1.03 21.15
N SER A 220 -19.91 0.42 22.19
CA SER A 220 -19.36 -0.80 22.79
C SER A 220 -19.34 -1.98 21.82
N ALA A 221 -20.33 -2.07 20.92
CA ALA A 221 -20.41 -3.12 19.90
C ALA A 221 -19.25 -3.03 18.89
N ASN A 222 -18.73 -1.81 18.64
CA ASN A 222 -17.69 -1.55 17.66
C ASN A 222 -16.29 -1.33 18.27
N VAL A 223 -16.14 -1.31 19.60
CA VAL A 223 -14.86 -0.98 20.27
C VAL A 223 -13.72 -1.94 19.91
N GLN A 224 -14.03 -3.20 19.55
CA GLN A 224 -13.04 -4.16 19.09
C GLN A 224 -12.33 -3.71 17.81
N ALA A 225 -13.01 -2.92 16.97
CA ALA A 225 -12.42 -2.34 15.77
C ALA A 225 -11.28 -1.37 16.13
N LEU A 226 -11.36 -0.64 17.24
CA LEU A 226 -10.27 0.22 17.71
C LEU A 226 -9.04 -0.60 18.10
N SER A 227 -9.21 -1.72 18.80
CA SER A 227 -8.10 -2.61 19.16
C SER A 227 -7.43 -3.22 17.93
N GLN A 228 -8.22 -3.67 16.95
CA GLN A 228 -7.70 -4.19 15.68
C GLN A 228 -6.98 -3.10 14.87
N ALA A 229 -7.55 -1.89 14.83
CA ALA A 229 -6.95 -0.76 14.14
C ALA A 229 -5.63 -0.30 14.81
N LYS A 230 -5.54 -0.35 16.14
CA LYS A 230 -4.28 -0.09 16.86
C LYS A 230 -3.18 -1.06 16.43
N ASN A 231 -3.49 -2.35 16.34
CA ASN A 231 -2.52 -3.34 15.90
C ASN A 231 -2.07 -3.08 14.45
N ALA A 232 -3.02 -2.74 13.57
CA ALA A 232 -2.74 -2.39 12.18
C ALA A 232 -1.80 -1.17 12.07
N VAL A 233 -2.09 -0.09 12.81
CA VAL A 233 -1.28 1.15 12.81
C VAL A 233 0.11 0.95 13.42
N GLN A 234 0.28 -0.05 14.29
CA GLN A 234 1.58 -0.39 14.90
C GLN A 234 2.44 -1.30 14.01
N GLY A 235 2.01 -1.63 12.80
CA GLY A 235 2.74 -2.52 11.89
C GLY A 235 2.71 -3.99 12.32
N ASN A 236 1.70 -4.38 13.11
CA ASN A 236 1.49 -5.75 13.56
C ASN A 236 0.43 -6.48 12.71
N LEU A 237 0.31 -6.18 11.42
CA LEU A 237 -0.51 -6.96 10.47
C LEU A 237 0.20 -8.28 10.18
N GLN A 238 0.15 -9.21 11.15
CA GLN A 238 0.65 -10.58 11.00
C GLN A 238 -0.37 -11.46 10.27
#